data_AF-A0A5R9F3J4-F1
#
_entry.id   AF-A0A5R9F3J4-F1
#
_cell.length_a   1.000
_cell.length_b   1.000
_cell.length_c   1.000
_cell.angle_alpha   90.00
_cell.angle_beta   90.00
_cell.angle_gamma   90.00
#
_symmetry.space_group_name_H-M   'P 1'
#
loop_
_entity.id
_entity.type
_entity.pdbx_description
1 polymer ?
#
loop_
_entity_poly.entity_id
_entity_poly.type
_entity_poly.pdbx_seq_one_letter_code
_entity_poly.pdbx_strand_id
1 'polypeptide(L)' 'MSEQELLKQIEKNRQKVIAVASQYGLTNEKTVKYSQELDLLINQYQRLHKEAYLTAKN' A
#
# COMPACT_ATOMS: atom_id res chain seq x y z
N MET A 1 8.13 12.37 0.24
CA MET A 1 7.69 11.49 -0.86
C MET A 1 6.49 12.17 -1.50
N SER A 2 6.43 12.30 -2.83
CA SER A 2 5.24 12.88 -3.49
C SER A 2 4.10 11.87 -3.52
N GLU A 3 2.86 12.34 -3.71
CA GLU A 3 1.69 11.46 -3.87
C GLU A 3 1.88 10.46 -5.03
N GLN A 4 2.41 10.93 -6.16
CA GLN A 4 2.68 10.10 -7.32
C GLN A 4 3.71 8.99 -7.04
N GLU A 5 4.73 9.31 -6.25
CA GLU A 5 5.74 8.33 -5.84
C GLU A 5 5.14 7.28 -4.89
N LEU A 6 4.27 7.71 -3.98
CA LEU A 6 3.54 6.80 -3.09
C LEU A 6 2.62 5.85 -3.88
N LEU A 7 1.88 6.37 -4.86
CA LEU A 7 1.03 5.55 -5.74
C LEU A 7 1.84 4.53 -6.55
N LYS A 8 3.00 4.91 -7.06
CA LYS A 8 3.92 3.97 -7.74
C LYS A 8 4.40 2.86 -6.81
N GLN A 9 4.70 3.19 -5.56
CA GLN A 9 5.12 2.18 -4.57
C GLN A 9 3.97 1.24 -4.19
N ILE A 10 2.75 1.74 -4.04
CA ILE A 10 1.54 0.93 -3.83
C ILE A 10 1.35 -0.05 -5.00
N GLU A 11 1.43 0.43 -6.24
CA GLU A 11 1.30 -0.40 -7.44
C GLU A 11 2.35 -1.51 -7.46
N LYS A 12 3.62 -1.14 -7.24
CA LYS A 12 4.75 -2.07 -7.23
C LYS A 12 4.59 -3.14 -6.15
N ASN A 13 4.19 -2.76 -4.93
CA ASN A 13 4.00 -3.72 -3.85
C ASN A 13 2.79 -4.62 -4.07
N ARG A 14 1.69 -4.13 -4.66
CA ARG A 14 0.56 -4.97 -5.03
C ARG A 14 0.98 -6.06 -6.03
N GLN A 15 1.74 -5.71 -7.05
CA GLN A 15 2.24 -6.69 -8.03
C GLN A 15 3.12 -7.75 -7.37
N LYS A 16 3.96 -7.38 -6.40
CA LYS A 16 4.75 -8.34 -5.61
C LYS A 16 3.87 -9.26 -4.77
N VAL A 17 2.88 -8.73 -4.07
CA VAL A 17 1.95 -9.55 -3.27
C VAL A 17 1.27 -10.57 -4.16
N ILE A 18 0.75 -10.16 -5.32
CA ILE A 18 0.10 -11.06 -6.28
C ILE A 18 1.08 -12.14 -6.77
N ALA A 19 2.29 -11.76 -7.16
CA ALA A 19 3.29 -12.71 -7.65
C ALA A 19 3.68 -13.75 -6.57
N VAL A 20 3.93 -13.29 -5.35
CA VAL A 20 4.35 -14.14 -4.23
C VAL A 20 3.18 -15.00 -3.73
N ALA A 21 1.96 -14.46 -3.66
CA ALA A 21 0.75 -15.22 -3.36
C ALA A 21 0.50 -16.32 -4.39
N SER A 22 0.71 -16.02 -5.68
CA SER A 22 0.54 -17.00 -6.76
C SER A 22 1.58 -18.12 -6.70
N GLN A 23 2.80 -17.80 -6.24
CA GLN A 23 3.90 -18.77 -6.15
C GLN A 23 3.88 -19.59 -4.85
N TYR A 24 3.55 -18.98 -3.72
CA TYR A 24 3.73 -19.58 -2.38
C TYR A 24 2.43 -19.71 -1.58
N GLY A 25 1.32 -19.16 -2.07
CA GLY A 25 0.05 -19.10 -1.35
C GLY A 25 -0.08 -17.86 -0.45
N LEU A 26 -1.32 -17.58 -0.03
CA LEU A 26 -1.68 -16.39 0.74
C LEU A 26 -1.16 -16.42 2.18
N THR A 27 -1.06 -17.61 2.78
CA THR A 27 -0.61 -17.80 4.16
C THR A 27 0.91 -17.91 4.30
N ASN A 28 1.64 -17.90 3.18
CA ASN A 28 3.09 -17.89 3.22
C ASN A 28 3.60 -16.61 3.89
N GLU A 29 4.59 -16.74 4.77
CA GLU A 29 5.20 -15.62 5.49
C GLU A 29 5.64 -14.48 4.57
N LYS A 30 6.18 -14.81 3.38
CA LYS A 30 6.59 -13.79 2.39
C LYS A 30 5.39 -13.02 1.85
N THR A 31 4.29 -13.70 1.54
CA THR A 31 3.06 -13.08 1.07
C THR A 31 2.47 -12.17 2.15
N VAL A 32 2.40 -12.67 3.39
CA VAL A 32 1.91 -11.91 4.54
C VAL A 32 2.75 -10.65 4.78
N LYS A 33 4.08 -10.78 4.75
CA LYS A 33 4.98 -9.63 4.93
C LYS A 33 4.78 -8.56 3.86
N TYR A 34 4.74 -8.95 2.59
CA TYR A 34 4.51 -7.99 1.51
C TYR A 34 3.11 -7.38 1.56
N SER A 35 2.10 -8.11 2.03
CA SER A 35 0.76 -7.57 2.26
C SER A 35 0.77 -6.49 3.34
N GLN A 36 1.47 -6.72 4.45
CA GLN A 36 1.60 -5.73 5.52
C GLN A 36 2.33 -4.46 5.05
N GLU A 37 3.38 -4.61 4.24
CA GLU A 37 4.07 -3.48 3.63
C GLU A 37 3.16 -2.68 2.68
N LEU A 38 2.32 -3.37 1.91
CA LEU A 38 1.30 -2.73 1.06
C LEU A 38 0.27 -1.96 1.89
N ASP A 39 -0.22 -2.56 2.98
CA ASP A 39 -1.20 -1.94 3.87
C ASP A 39 -0.65 -0.65 4.50
N LEU A 40 0.62 -0.62 4.89
CA LEU A 40 1.27 0.58 5.42
C LEU A 40 1.29 1.72 4.40
N LEU A 41 1.58 1.43 3.13
CA LEU A 41 1.59 2.42 2.05
C LEU A 41 0.18 2.95 1.76
N ILE A 42 -0.82 2.06 1.73
CA ILE A 42 -2.23 2.44 1.56
C ILE A 42 -2.67 3.34 2.71
N ASN A 43 -2.35 2.97 3.95
CA ASN A 43 -2.67 3.76 5.13
C ASN A 43 -2.00 5.14 5.10
N GLN A 44 -0.76 5.23 4.60
CA GLN A 44 -0.08 6.50 4.42
C GLN A 44 -0.78 7.37 3.37
N TYR A 45 -1.18 6.79 2.24
CA TYR A 45 -1.92 7.49 1.20
C TYR A 45 -3.25 8.02 1.73
N GLN A 46 -4.02 7.15 2.40
CA GLN A 46 -5.31 7.53 2.99
C GLN A 46 -5.17 8.66 4.02
N ARG A 47 -4.11 8.69 4.85
CA ARG A 47 -3.87 9.79 5.79
C ARG A 47 -3.64 11.11 5.07
N LEU A 48 -2.82 11.14 4.02
CA LEU A 48 -2.57 12.34 3.21
C LEU A 48 -3.88 12.90 2.63
N HIS A 49 -4.76 12.03 2.13
CA HIS A 49 -6.06 12.46 1.58
C HIS A 49 -7.11 12.79 2.63
N LYS A 50 -7.09 12.12 3.79
CA LYS A 50 -8.00 12.41 4.91
C LYS A 50 -7.68 13.76 5.55
N GLU A 51 -6.40 14.11 5.68
CA GLU A 51 -5.96 15.42 6.17
C GLU A 51 -6.34 16.55 5.20
N ALA A 52 -6.24 16.31 3.88
CA ALA A 52 -6.67 17.27 2.86
C ALA A 52 -8.19 17.52 2.90
N TYR A 53 -9.02 16.50 3.15
CA TYR A 53 -10.47 16.65 3.31
C TYR A 53 -10.85 17.45 4.58
N LEU A 54 -10.11 17.27 5.68
CA LEU A 54 -10.38 17.98 6.94
C LEU A 54 -9.91 19.44 6.93
N THR A 55 -8.79 19.74 6.26
CA THR A 55 -8.29 21.11 6.10
C THR A 55 -9.12 21.94 5.12
N ALA A 56 -9.75 21.30 4.11
CA ALA A 56 -10.64 21.99 3.18
C ALA A 56 -12.02 22.37 3.77
N LYS A 57 -12.35 21.95 5.00
CA LYS A 57 -13.63 22.20 5.66
C LYS A 57 -13.57 23.25 6.77
N ASN A 58 -12.38 23.79 7.06
CA ASN A 58 -12.16 24.82 8.09
C ASN A 58 -11.90 26.20 7.47
#